data_AF-A0A7J5WA09-F1
#
_entry.id   AF-A0A7J5WA09-F1
#
_cell.length_a   1.000
_cell.length_b   1.000
_cell.length_c   1.000
_cell.angle_alpha   90.00
_cell.angle_beta   90.00
_cell.angle_gamma   90.00
#
_symmetry.space_group_name_H-M   'P 1'
#
loop_
_entity.id
_entity.type
_entity.pdbx_description
1 polymer ?
#
loop_
_entity_poly.entity_id
_entity_poly.type
_entity_poly.pdbx_seq_one_letter_code
_entity_poly.pdbx_strand_id
1 'polypeptide(L)'
;MFTKLMHQAVELIERAIAVLLIVIAALGAIDLVVELYNAISEKGYLTPDSILRVLDSVLVVFIVIELFSIALAYMERRNVIATVMEAGLVAVVRKLVIFETAGDAQYILMKAGALALLIVAVGFTWYLLRRSGICEGEAATDQIA
;
A
#
# COMPACT_ATOMS: atom_id res chain seq x y z
N MET A 1 1.23 7.31 -37.79
CA MET A 1 1.95 8.39 -37.06
C MET A 1 1.30 8.69 -35.72
N PHE A 2 -0.01 8.96 -35.70
CA PHE A 2 -0.77 9.26 -34.48
C PHE A 2 -0.66 8.19 -33.37
N THR A 3 -0.78 6.91 -33.71
CA THR A 3 -0.66 5.81 -32.73
C THR A 3 0.71 5.75 -32.08
N LYS A 4 1.81 5.90 -32.83
CA LYS A 4 3.18 5.92 -32.27
C LYS A 4 3.38 7.07 -31.28
N LEU A 5 2.84 8.25 -31.60
CA LEU A 5 2.93 9.45 -30.76
C LEU A 5 2.14 9.27 -29.45
N MET A 6 0.97 8.63 -29.51
CA MET A 6 0.19 8.29 -28.31
C MET A 6 0.90 7.28 -27.40
N HIS A 7 1.53 6.24 -27.97
CA HIS A 7 2.27 5.25 -27.17
C HIS A 7 3.47 5.90 -26.47
N GLN A 8 4.22 6.76 -27.16
CA GLN A 8 5.34 7.49 -26.56
C GLN A 8 4.88 8.47 -25.46
N ALA A 9 3.72 9.11 -25.63
CA ALA A 9 3.15 9.99 -24.61
C ALA A 9 2.77 9.22 -23.34
N VAL A 10 2.11 8.06 -23.48
CA VAL A 10 1.75 7.21 -22.34
C VAL A 10 3.00 6.71 -21.61
N GLU A 11 4.00 6.22 -22.33
CA GLU A 11 5.25 5.75 -21.73
C GLU A 11 6.01 6.87 -20.98
N LEU A 12 5.99 8.09 -21.51
CA LEU A 12 6.57 9.26 -20.83
C LEU A 12 5.83 9.57 -19.52
N ILE A 13 4.49 9.52 -19.55
CA ILE A 13 3.66 9.77 -18.36
C ILE A 13 3.88 8.68 -17.31
N GLU A 14 3.90 7.40 -17.70
CA GLU A 14 4.17 6.28 -16.79
C GLU A 14 5.51 6.45 -16.06
N ARG A 15 6.58 6.77 -16.81
CA ARG A 15 7.90 7.06 -16.25
C ARG A 15 7.89 8.27 -15.32
N ALA A 16 7.19 9.34 -15.70
CA ALA A 16 7.08 10.55 -14.88
C ALA A 16 6.36 10.27 -13.54
N ILE A 17 5.29 9.47 -13.57
CA ILE A 17 4.57 9.03 -12.37
C ILE A 17 5.48 8.17 -11.49
N ALA A 18 6.22 7.22 -12.06
CA ALA A 18 7.14 6.39 -11.30
C ALA A 18 8.23 7.23 -10.60
N VAL A 19 8.82 8.21 -11.29
CA VAL A 19 9.79 9.14 -10.69
C VAL A 19 9.14 9.98 -9.58
N LEU A 20 7.93 10.49 -9.80
CA LEU A 20 7.19 11.26 -8.79
C LEU A 20 6.94 10.42 -7.53
N LEU A 21 6.52 9.17 -7.68
CA LEU A 21 6.31 8.25 -6.56
C LEU A 21 7.59 7.98 -5.78
N ILE A 22 8.73 7.83 -6.46
CA ILE A 22 10.04 7.70 -5.80
C ILE A 22 10.38 8.95 -4.99
N VAL A 23 10.16 10.14 -5.55
CA VAL A 23 10.42 11.41 -4.86
C VAL A 23 9.52 11.54 -3.62
N ILE A 24 8.23 11.25 -3.75
CA ILE A 24 7.29 11.30 -2.63
C ILE A 24 7.67 10.27 -1.56
N ALA A 25 8.05 9.04 -1.93
CA ALA A 25 8.49 8.02 -0.99
C ALA A 25 9.75 8.46 -0.23
N ALA A 26 10.72 9.05 -0.94
CA ALA A 26 11.93 9.58 -0.32
C ALA A 26 11.65 10.71 0.66
N LEU A 27 10.78 11.67 0.28
CA LEU A 27 10.37 12.76 1.16
C LEU A 27 9.60 12.23 2.38
N GLY A 28 8.68 11.29 2.19
CA GLY A 28 7.96 10.66 3.30
C GLY A 28 8.89 9.87 4.24
N ALA A 29 9.92 9.20 3.71
CA ALA A 29 10.91 8.52 4.53
C ALA A 29 11.77 9.50 5.34
N ILE A 30 12.11 10.66 4.77
CA ILE A 30 12.81 11.73 5.50
C ILE A 30 11.91 12.28 6.61
N ASP A 31 10.65 12.57 6.30
CA ASP A 31 9.66 13.07 7.26
C ASP A 31 9.49 12.12 8.44
N LEU A 32 9.40 10.81 8.17
CA LEU A 32 9.38 9.76 9.18
C LEU A 32 10.60 9.80 10.12
N VAL A 33 11.80 9.98 9.58
CA VAL A 33 13.02 10.07 10.39
C VAL A 33 12.98 11.32 11.29
N VAL A 34 12.52 12.44 10.76
CA VAL A 34 12.35 13.69 11.51
C VAL A 34 11.31 13.52 12.62
N GLU A 35 10.17 12.90 12.32
CA GLU A 35 9.12 12.66 13.30
C GLU A 35 9.57 11.72 14.42
N LEU A 36 10.30 10.65 14.08
CA LEU A 36 10.90 9.75 15.06
C LEU A 36 11.91 10.48 15.95
N TYR A 37 12.76 11.33 15.38
CA TYR A 37 13.73 12.13 16.12
C TYR A 37 13.03 13.10 17.10
N ASN A 38 11.99 13.79 16.64
CA ASN A 38 11.21 14.70 17.47
C ASN A 38 10.49 13.97 18.62
N ALA A 39 9.90 12.80 18.33
CA ALA A 39 9.22 11.97 19.32
C ALA A 39 10.14 11.50 20.45
N ILE A 40 11.42 11.21 20.15
CA ILE A 40 12.41 10.82 21.15
C ILE A 40 12.93 12.06 21.91
N SER A 41 13.17 13.16 21.21
CA SER A 41 13.80 14.36 21.79
C SER A 41 12.91 15.10 22.79
N GLU A 42 11.58 15.15 22.58
CA GLU A 42 10.67 15.89 23.47
C GLU A 42 10.45 15.22 24.84
N LYS A 43 10.40 13.89 24.91
CA LYS A 43 10.01 13.16 26.13
C LYS A 43 11.10 12.24 26.70
N GLY A 44 12.22 12.07 25.99
CA GLY A 44 13.31 11.16 26.37
C GLY A 44 13.00 9.66 26.21
N TYR A 45 11.74 9.29 25.95
CA TYR A 45 11.27 7.92 25.77
C TYR A 45 10.07 7.87 24.80
N LEU A 46 9.87 6.73 24.13
CA LEU A 46 8.73 6.50 23.24
C LEU A 46 7.46 6.16 24.03
N THR A 47 6.47 7.04 24.01
CA THR A 47 5.14 6.78 24.59
C THR A 47 4.24 6.05 23.59
N PRO A 48 3.20 5.32 24.03
CA PRO A 48 2.26 4.62 23.13
C PRO A 48 1.67 5.54 22.04
N ASP A 49 1.25 6.74 22.41
CA ASP A 49 0.70 7.71 21.44
C ASP A 49 1.73 8.17 20.40
N SER A 50 3.00 8.31 20.79
CA SER A 50 4.08 8.68 19.88
C SER A 50 4.41 7.55 18.92
N ILE A 51 4.34 6.30 19.38
CA ILE A 51 4.51 5.11 18.53
C ILE A 51 3.40 5.05 17.50
N LEU A 52 2.13 5.28 17.90
CA LEU A 52 1.00 5.26 16.97
C LEU A 52 1.12 6.34 15.89
N ARG A 53 1.54 7.57 16.25
CA ARG A 53 1.78 8.65 15.28
C ARG A 53 2.89 8.33 14.28
N VAL A 54 4.04 7.88 14.77
CA VAL A 54 5.15 7.44 13.91
C VAL A 54 4.69 6.30 13.00
N LEU A 55 3.91 5.36 13.53
CA LEU A 55 3.40 4.24 12.76
C LEU A 55 2.43 4.72 11.68
N ASP A 56 1.57 5.70 11.93
CA ASP A 56 0.72 6.33 10.91
C ASP A 56 1.55 6.91 9.75
N SER A 57 2.64 7.63 10.04
CA SER A 57 3.55 8.15 9.02
C SER A 57 4.27 7.04 8.25
N VAL A 58 4.71 5.99 8.95
CA VAL A 58 5.25 4.77 8.31
C VAL A 58 4.21 4.18 7.33
N LEU A 59 2.92 4.15 7.67
CA LEU A 59 1.90 3.61 6.77
C LEU A 59 1.78 4.41 5.49
N VAL A 60 1.89 5.73 5.58
CA VAL A 60 1.81 6.61 4.42
C VAL A 60 2.97 6.32 3.48
N VAL A 61 4.19 6.20 4.01
CA VAL A 61 5.38 5.85 3.20
C VAL A 61 5.20 4.50 2.52
N PHE A 62 4.76 3.50 3.26
CA PHE A 62 4.48 2.19 2.67
C PHE A 62 3.40 2.29 1.58
N ILE A 63 2.28 2.99 1.79
CA ILE A 63 1.28 3.16 0.72
C ILE A 63 1.93 3.69 -0.57
N VAL A 64 2.85 4.65 -0.47
CA VAL A 64 3.55 5.19 -1.64
C VAL A 64 4.47 4.15 -2.30
N ILE A 65 5.21 3.36 -1.51
CA ILE A 65 6.08 2.28 -2.02
C ILE A 65 5.25 1.19 -2.72
N GLU A 66 4.12 0.81 -2.14
CA GLU A 66 3.18 -0.14 -2.72
C GLU A 66 2.60 0.41 -4.04
N LEU A 67 2.21 1.69 -4.10
CA LEU A 67 1.76 2.35 -5.33
C LEU A 67 2.85 2.38 -6.41
N PHE A 68 4.12 2.58 -6.02
CA PHE A 68 5.25 2.48 -6.95
C PHE A 68 5.39 1.06 -7.53
N SER A 69 5.23 0.03 -6.70
CA SER A 69 5.26 -1.37 -7.16
C SER A 69 4.14 -1.68 -8.15
N ILE A 70 2.93 -1.13 -7.91
CA ILE A 70 1.80 -1.23 -8.84
C ILE A 70 2.12 -0.52 -10.16
N ALA A 71 2.67 0.70 -10.10
CA ALA A 71 3.06 1.45 -11.30
C ALA A 71 4.13 0.69 -12.10
N LEU A 72 5.11 0.09 -11.43
CA LEU A 72 6.13 -0.73 -12.08
C LEU A 72 5.52 -1.98 -12.74
N ALA A 73 4.59 -2.67 -12.07
CA ALA A 73 3.90 -3.82 -12.65
C ALA A 73 3.10 -3.43 -13.91
N TYR A 74 2.47 -2.25 -13.93
CA TYR A 74 1.83 -1.70 -15.12
C TYR A 74 2.81 -1.49 -16.27
N MET A 75 3.96 -0.88 -15.99
CA MET A 75 5.03 -0.62 -16.97
C MET A 75 5.64 -1.92 -17.52
N GLU A 76 5.77 -2.94 -16.68
CA GLU A 76 6.30 -4.26 -17.05
C GLU A 76 5.25 -5.15 -17.75
N ARG A 77 4.02 -4.66 -17.99
CA ARG A 77 2.90 -5.43 -18.57
C ARG A 77 2.58 -6.72 -17.81
N ARG A 78 2.95 -6.79 -16.52
CA ARG A 78 2.67 -7.92 -15.64
C ARG A 78 1.23 -7.94 -15.19
N ASN A 79 0.80 -9.04 -14.58
CA ASN A 79 -0.53 -9.13 -13.99
C ASN A 79 -0.65 -8.20 -12.76
N VAL A 80 -1.19 -7.00 -13.00
CA VAL A 80 -1.36 -5.97 -11.98
C VAL A 80 -2.43 -6.34 -10.93
N ILE A 81 -3.42 -7.17 -11.30
CA ILE A 81 -4.54 -7.50 -10.42
C ILE A 81 -4.02 -8.19 -9.15
N ALA A 82 -3.08 -9.12 -9.30
CA ALA A 82 -2.47 -9.80 -8.16
C ALA A 82 -1.76 -8.80 -7.24
N THR A 83 -0.89 -7.96 -7.79
CA THR A 83 -0.12 -6.96 -7.03
C THR A 83 -1.02 -5.96 -6.29
N VAL A 84 -2.07 -5.46 -6.94
CA VAL A 84 -3.01 -4.50 -6.31
C VAL A 84 -3.80 -5.15 -5.18
N MET A 85 -4.27 -6.38 -5.39
CA MET A 85 -5.07 -7.08 -4.37
C MET A 85 -4.23 -7.49 -3.16
N GLU A 86 -2.99 -7.95 -3.37
CA GLU A 86 -2.05 -8.26 -2.30
C GLU A 86 -1.70 -7.00 -1.49
N ALA A 87 -1.34 -5.91 -2.17
CA ALA A 87 -1.06 -4.64 -1.52
C ALA A 87 -2.28 -4.09 -0.77
N GLY A 88 -3.48 -4.19 -1.36
CA GLY A 88 -4.73 -3.81 -0.73
C GLY A 88 -5.02 -4.60 0.55
N LEU A 89 -4.80 -5.92 0.53
CA LEU A 89 -4.97 -6.76 1.71
C LEU A 89 -3.99 -6.38 2.83
N VAL A 90 -2.71 -6.15 2.49
CA VAL A 90 -1.69 -5.69 3.45
C VAL A 90 -2.10 -4.35 4.08
N ALA A 91 -2.56 -3.39 3.27
CA ALA A 91 -3.01 -2.09 3.75
C ALA A 91 -4.20 -2.18 4.72
N VAL A 92 -5.13 -3.09 4.45
CA VAL A 92 -6.31 -3.32 5.30
C VAL A 92 -5.94 -4.00 6.61
N VAL A 93 -5.11 -5.04 6.57
CA VAL A 93 -4.61 -5.73 7.77
C VAL A 93 -3.82 -4.77 8.65
N ARG A 94 -3.03 -3.89 8.06
CA ARG A 94 -2.28 -2.85 8.78
C ARG A 94 -3.18 -1.91 9.59
N LYS A 95 -4.41 -1.61 9.14
CA LYS A 95 -5.37 -0.82 9.92
C LYS A 95 -5.86 -1.54 11.19
N LEU A 96 -5.74 -2.86 11.29
CA LEU A 96 -5.96 -3.59 12.55
C LEU A 96 -4.83 -3.37 13.54
N VAL A 97 -3.59 -3.30 13.08
CA VAL A 97 -2.41 -3.17 13.94
C VAL A 97 -2.41 -1.82 14.67
N ILE A 98 -2.97 -0.79 14.04
CA ILE A 98 -3.03 0.59 14.57
C ILE A 98 -4.44 0.92 15.07
N PHE A 99 -5.23 -0.12 15.36
CA PHE A 99 -6.58 0.07 15.84
C PHE A 99 -6.56 0.69 17.25
N GLU A 100 -6.89 1.98 17.33
CA GLU A 100 -7.08 2.67 18.61
C GLU A 100 -8.45 2.33 19.22
N THR A 101 -8.47 2.21 20.55
CA THR A 101 -9.66 1.97 21.36
C THR A 101 -10.12 3.22 22.10
N ALA A 102 -9.80 4.40 21.59
CA ALA A 102 -10.22 5.67 22.15
C ALA A 102 -11.64 6.04 21.69
N GLY A 103 -12.51 6.42 22.64
CA GLY A 103 -13.87 6.89 22.37
C GLY A 103 -14.97 6.10 23.10
N ASP A 104 -16.22 6.35 22.71
CA ASP A 104 -17.39 5.65 23.25
C ASP A 104 -17.40 4.17 22.79
N ALA A 105 -17.88 3.26 23.64
CA ALA A 105 -17.99 1.83 23.34
C ALA A 105 -18.77 1.56 22.05
N GLN A 106 -19.83 2.33 21.78
CA GLN A 106 -20.62 2.19 20.55
C GLN A 106 -19.80 2.59 19.31
N TYR A 107 -19.00 3.65 19.42
CA TYR A 107 -18.12 4.10 18.32
C TYR A 107 -17.04 3.06 18.02
N ILE A 108 -16.38 2.53 19.07
CA ILE A 108 -15.34 1.51 18.93
C ILE A 108 -15.92 0.24 18.30
N LEU A 109 -17.09 -0.22 18.74
CA LEU A 109 -17.75 -1.39 18.18
C LEU A 109 -18.09 -1.20 16.70
N MET A 110 -18.61 -0.03 16.33
CA MET A 110 -18.90 0.30 14.92
C MET A 110 -17.64 0.35 14.07
N LYS A 111 -16.55 0.95 14.57
CA LYS A 111 -15.24 1.01 13.90
C LYS A 111 -14.67 -0.39 13.69
N ALA A 112 -14.71 -1.24 14.71
CA ALA A 112 -14.25 -2.63 14.64
C ALA A 112 -15.10 -3.45 13.65
N GLY A 113 -16.43 -3.29 13.68
CA GLY A 113 -17.33 -3.97 12.76
C GLY A 113 -17.10 -3.57 11.30
N ALA A 114 -16.90 -2.28 11.04
CA ALA A 114 -16.58 -1.77 9.70
C ALA A 114 -15.25 -2.33 9.19
N LEU A 115 -14.22 -2.37 10.04
CA LEU A 115 -12.92 -2.91 9.70
C LEU A 115 -12.99 -4.42 9.42
N ALA A 116 -13.71 -5.18 10.26
CA ALA A 116 -13.94 -6.61 10.06
C ALA A 116 -14.65 -6.88 8.72
N LEU A 117 -15.69 -6.11 8.40
CA LEU A 117 -16.39 -6.22 7.12
C LEU A 117 -15.46 -5.92 5.93
N LEU A 118 -14.61 -4.90 6.05
CA LEU A 118 -13.65 -4.52 5.00
C LEU A 118 -12.62 -5.63 4.77
N ILE A 119 -12.05 -6.20 5.83
CA ILE A 119 -11.12 -7.35 5.74
C ILE A 119 -11.78 -8.53 5.05
N VAL A 120 -13.01 -8.88 5.44
CA VAL A 120 -13.76 -9.98 4.83
C VAL A 120 -14.04 -9.68 3.36
N ALA A 121 -14.46 -8.48 3.01
CA ALA A 121 -14.74 -8.10 1.63
C ALA A 121 -13.49 -8.23 0.74
N VAL A 122 -12.37 -7.61 1.15
CA VAL A 122 -11.11 -7.65 0.37
C VAL A 122 -10.52 -9.05 0.32
N GLY A 123 -10.51 -9.76 1.46
CA GLY A 123 -10.02 -11.13 1.55
C GLY A 123 -10.85 -12.11 0.73
N PHE A 124 -12.18 -11.94 0.71
CA PHE A 124 -13.09 -12.77 -0.10
C PHE A 124 -12.92 -12.47 -1.59
N THR A 125 -12.82 -11.21 -2.00
CA THR A 125 -12.53 -10.84 -3.40
C THR A 125 -11.20 -11.44 -3.85
N TRP A 126 -10.16 -11.35 -3.03
CA TRP A 126 -8.85 -11.96 -3.32
C TRP A 126 -8.95 -13.48 -3.46
N TYR A 127 -9.65 -14.14 -2.52
CA TYR A 127 -9.88 -15.58 -2.57
C TYR A 127 -10.60 -16.02 -3.85
N LEU A 128 -11.62 -15.28 -4.28
CA LEU A 128 -12.35 -15.57 -5.52
C LEU A 128 -11.47 -15.39 -6.76
N LEU A 129 -10.69 -14.31 -6.85
CA LEU A 129 -9.79 -14.04 -7.96
C LEU A 129 -8.68 -15.09 -8.07
N ARG A 130 -8.14 -15.52 -6.92
CA ARG A 130 -7.14 -16.60 -6.89
C ARG A 130 -7.75 -17.93 -7.30
N ARG A 131 -8.98 -18.22 -6.86
CA ARG A 131 -9.68 -19.46 -7.20
C ARG A 131 -10.08 -19.55 -8.68
N SER A 132 -10.34 -18.43 -9.34
CA SER A 132 -10.71 -18.39 -10.75
C SER A 132 -9.53 -18.49 -11.72
N GLY A 133 -8.29 -18.55 -11.22
CA GLY A 133 -7.08 -18.66 -12.06
C GLY A 133 -6.75 -17.38 -12.85
N ILE A 134 -7.48 -16.28 -12.65
CA ILE A 134 -7.26 -15.00 -13.34
C ILE A 134 -5.88 -14.40 -12.98
N CYS A 135 -5.34 -14.80 -11.82
CA CYS A 135 -4.02 -14.37 -11.35
C CYS A 135 -2.86 -15.27 -11.81
N GLU A 136 -3.12 -16.46 -12.38
CA GLU A 136 -2.09 -17.40 -12.84
C GLU A 136 -1.79 -17.19 -14.33
N GLY A 137 -1.11 -16.09 -14.65
CA GLY A 137 -0.65 -15.78 -16.00
C GLY A 137 0.81 -16.15 -16.30
N GLU A 138 1.67 -16.39 -15.30
CA GLU A 138 3.14 -16.43 -15.52
C GLU A 138 3.91 -17.46 -14.66
N ALA A 139 3.26 -18.36 -13.93
CA ALA A 139 3.98 -19.36 -13.11
C ALA A 139 4.33 -20.67 -13.87
N ALA A 140 3.92 -20.82 -15.13
CA ALA A 140 4.01 -22.08 -15.86
C ALA A 140 5.17 -22.20 -16.87
N THR A 141 6.14 -21.29 -16.88
CA THR A 141 7.27 -21.35 -17.85
C THR A 141 8.66 -21.45 -17.21
N ASP A 142 8.81 -21.24 -15.91
CA ASP A 142 10.14 -21.28 -15.23
C ASP A 142 10.48 -22.62 -14.56
N GLN A 143 9.76 -23.70 -14.88
CA GLN A 143 10.05 -25.06 -14.36
C GLN A 143 10.60 -26.04 -15.42
N ILE A 144 10.97 -25.58 -16.62
CA ILE A 144 11.58 -26.44 -17.66
C ILE A 144 12.80 -25.78 -18.32
N ALA A 145 13.72 -25.24 -17.50
CA ALA A 145 15.07 -24.89 -17.94
C ALA A 145 16.12 -25.51 -17.01
#